data_AF-A0A6V8CSG9-F1
#
_entry.id   AF-A0A6V8CSG9-F1
#
_cell.length_a   1.000
_cell.length_b   1.000
_cell.length_c   1.000
_cell.angle_alpha   90.00
_cell.angle_beta   90.00
_cell.angle_gamma   90.00
#
_symmetry.space_group_name_H-M   'P 1'
#
loop_
_entity.id
_entity.type
_entity.pdbx_description
1 polymer ?
#
loop_
_entity_poly.entity_id
_entity_poly.type
_entity_poly.pdbx_seq_one_letter_code
_entity_poly.pdbx_strand_id
1 'polypeptide(L)'
;MAALGFLLLASLIGDPTIMRGFGLNRVNIYTKILGFFPRNALFWPLLTALVIGGMISEDRAHGTSAIYFSRPINRIDYAAMKYLSVASILGGVILISYVSFYSLAIVVEGRGWGYIFDSFPLFISGLGIAFLLIITYTSIGMALSSVSKGKFFPAVGFLSIILGTKLLAFLVDNLFDQSIVYLISPYDNLAHLGQYLMGIDLRYDHPVAFSVVSLLAINAVSLYVLSARVNSLEVTRE
;
A
#
# COMPACT_ATOMS: atom_id res chain seq x y z
N MET A 1 -7.47 -10.65 8.91
CA MET A 1 -8.48 -11.36 9.71
C MET A 1 -7.88 -12.56 10.46
N ALA A 2 -7.02 -13.38 9.83
CA ALA A 2 -6.40 -14.55 10.49
C ALA A 2 -5.67 -14.24 11.82
N ALA A 3 -4.79 -13.23 11.86
CA ALA A 3 -4.06 -12.88 13.10
C ALA A 3 -4.98 -12.44 14.25
N LEU A 4 -6.11 -11.80 13.94
CA LEU A 4 -7.13 -11.44 14.94
C LEU A 4 -7.85 -12.66 15.48
N GLY A 5 -8.18 -13.61 14.60
CA GLY A 5 -8.79 -14.89 15.00
C GLY A 5 -7.85 -15.70 15.90
N PHE A 6 -6.57 -15.77 15.57
CA PHE A 6 -5.56 -16.44 16.42
C PHE A 6 -5.37 -15.75 17.76
N LEU A 7 -5.39 -14.42 17.80
CA LEU A 7 -5.30 -13.66 19.06
C LEU A 7 -6.53 -13.89 19.95
N LEU A 8 -7.73 -13.93 19.39
CA LEU A 8 -8.96 -14.27 20.13
C LEU A 8 -8.97 -15.72 20.60
N LEU A 9 -8.55 -16.66 19.75
CA LEU A 9 -8.41 -18.07 20.14
C LEU A 9 -7.36 -18.25 21.25
N ALA A 10 -6.24 -17.54 21.17
CA ALA A 10 -5.21 -17.55 22.21
C ALA A 10 -5.77 -17.04 23.55
N SER A 11 -6.57 -15.98 23.51
CA SER A 11 -7.28 -15.45 24.68
C SER A 11 -8.25 -16.47 25.28
N LEU A 12 -8.96 -17.23 24.43
CA LEU A 12 -9.93 -18.24 24.87
C LEU A 12 -9.26 -19.49 25.44
N ILE A 13 -8.11 -19.88 24.88
CA ILE A 13 -7.32 -21.04 25.32
C ILE A 13 -6.51 -20.68 26.58
N GLY A 14 -6.20 -19.40 26.80
CA GLY A 14 -5.41 -18.94 27.95
C GLY A 14 -3.93 -19.30 27.85
N ASP A 15 -3.43 -19.64 26.64
CA ASP A 15 -2.02 -19.99 26.44
C ASP A 15 -1.17 -18.72 26.27
N PRO A 16 -0.29 -18.41 27.24
CA PRO A 16 0.54 -17.20 27.19
C PRO A 16 1.59 -17.24 26.07
N THR A 17 1.97 -18.41 25.55
CA THR A 17 2.93 -18.50 24.43
C THR A 17 2.31 -18.05 23.12
N ILE A 18 1.05 -18.39 22.88
CA ILE A 18 0.31 -17.98 21.67
C ILE A 18 -0.04 -16.49 21.75
N MET A 19 -0.44 -15.99 22.92
CA MET A 19 -0.69 -14.54 23.10
C MET A 19 0.57 -13.72 22.84
N ARG A 20 1.75 -14.15 23.30
CA ARG A 20 3.02 -13.46 23.02
C ARG A 20 3.39 -13.48 21.52
N GLY A 21 3.07 -14.56 20.81
CA GLY A 21 3.36 -14.68 19.38
C GLY A 21 2.51 -13.76 18.49
N PHE A 22 1.25 -13.50 18.86
CA PHE A 22 0.31 -12.71 18.05
C PHE A 22 -0.04 -11.34 18.64
N GLY A 23 0.47 -11.03 19.82
CA GLY A 23 0.25 -9.80 20.56
C GLY A 23 0.85 -8.53 19.94
N LEU A 24 0.72 -7.43 20.65
CA LEU A 24 1.18 -6.11 20.28
C LEU A 24 2.71 -6.01 20.40
N ASN A 25 3.37 -6.28 19.29
CA ASN A 25 4.81 -6.12 19.12
C ASN A 25 5.10 -5.35 17.81
N ARG A 26 6.25 -4.65 17.76
CA ARG A 26 6.80 -3.97 16.57
C ARG A 26 6.72 -4.86 15.33
N VAL A 27 7.16 -6.11 15.45
CA VAL A 27 7.12 -7.10 14.38
C VAL A 27 5.69 -7.40 13.94
N ASN A 28 4.76 -7.60 14.87
CA ASN A 28 3.38 -7.94 14.53
C ASN A 28 2.63 -6.78 13.88
N ILE A 29 2.90 -5.54 14.32
CA ILE A 29 2.37 -4.33 13.69
C ILE A 29 2.92 -4.18 12.27
N TYR A 30 4.24 -4.27 12.11
CA TYR A 30 4.87 -4.27 10.79
C TYR A 30 4.26 -5.34 9.89
N THR A 31 4.18 -6.57 10.38
CA THR A 31 3.70 -7.73 9.61
C THR A 31 2.20 -7.64 9.32
N LYS A 32 1.43 -6.93 10.13
CA LYS A 32 0.02 -6.62 9.85
C LYS A 32 -0.14 -5.64 8.70
N ILE A 33 0.81 -4.74 8.45
CA ILE A 33 0.70 -3.78 7.34
C ILE A 33 1.41 -4.35 6.11
N LEU A 34 2.68 -4.73 6.26
CA LEU A 34 3.60 -5.10 5.18
C LEU A 34 4.04 -6.55 5.23
N GLY A 35 3.49 -7.40 6.10
CA GLY A 35 3.93 -8.80 6.21
C GLY A 35 3.80 -9.57 4.91
N PHE A 36 4.87 -10.26 4.53
CA PHE A 36 4.90 -11.07 3.32
C PHE A 36 4.03 -12.35 3.43
N PHE A 37 3.77 -12.97 2.28
CA PHE A 37 2.91 -14.14 2.05
C PHE A 37 2.92 -15.17 3.21
N PRO A 38 1.75 -15.72 3.63
CA PRO A 38 0.40 -15.57 3.06
C PRO A 38 -0.38 -14.37 3.65
N ARG A 39 0.32 -13.37 4.20
CA ARG A 39 -0.30 -12.20 4.85
C ARG A 39 -0.59 -11.08 3.83
N ASN A 40 -0.55 -9.84 4.28
CA ASN A 40 -1.18 -8.73 3.58
C ASN A 40 -0.40 -8.19 2.37
N ALA A 41 0.84 -8.63 2.16
CA ALA A 41 1.60 -8.33 0.95
C ALA A 41 0.94 -8.79 -0.35
N LEU A 42 0.04 -9.78 -0.32
CA LEU A 42 -0.74 -10.19 -1.49
C LEU A 42 -2.12 -9.52 -1.52
N PHE A 43 -2.78 -9.40 -0.35
CA PHE A 43 -4.13 -8.84 -0.26
C PHE A 43 -4.21 -7.37 -0.63
N TRP A 44 -3.25 -6.53 -0.19
CA TRP A 44 -3.27 -5.10 -0.54
C TRP A 44 -3.08 -4.88 -2.04
N PRO A 45 -2.11 -5.54 -2.72
CA PRO A 45 -2.01 -5.38 -4.15
C PRO A 45 -3.23 -5.88 -4.93
N LEU A 46 -3.83 -7.00 -4.52
CA LEU A 46 -5.06 -7.51 -5.14
C LEU A 46 -6.24 -6.54 -4.95
N LEU A 47 -6.42 -6.00 -3.74
CA LEU A 47 -7.43 -5.00 -3.46
C LEU A 47 -7.21 -3.75 -4.33
N THR A 48 -5.98 -3.25 -4.41
CA THR A 48 -5.65 -2.12 -5.27
C THR A 48 -5.95 -2.42 -6.72
N ALA A 49 -5.51 -3.57 -7.24
CA ALA A 49 -5.76 -3.99 -8.62
C ALA A 49 -7.26 -4.05 -8.96
N LEU A 50 -8.08 -4.56 -8.03
CA LEU A 50 -9.54 -4.61 -8.17
C LEU A 50 -10.14 -3.20 -8.26
N VAL A 51 -9.71 -2.28 -7.39
CA VAL A 51 -10.25 -0.92 -7.32
C VAL A 51 -9.81 -0.10 -8.53
N ILE A 52 -8.53 -0.10 -8.89
CA ILE A 52 -7.97 0.78 -9.94
C ILE A 52 -8.36 0.35 -11.36
N GLY A 53 -8.71 -0.93 -11.55
CA GLY A 53 -8.85 -1.57 -12.85
C GLY A 53 -9.68 -0.74 -13.81
N GLY A 54 -10.82 -0.20 -13.34
CA GLY A 54 -11.77 0.57 -14.15
C GLY A 54 -11.78 2.08 -13.90
N MET A 55 -11.00 2.63 -12.97
CA MET A 55 -11.25 3.99 -12.46
C MET A 55 -11.15 5.10 -13.51
N ILE A 56 -10.10 5.08 -14.34
CA ILE A 56 -9.92 6.00 -15.48
C ILE A 56 -10.01 5.25 -16.80
N SER A 57 -9.58 3.99 -16.82
CA SER A 57 -9.53 3.18 -18.04
C SER A 57 -10.93 3.00 -18.69
N GLU A 58 -12.00 2.81 -17.91
CA GLU A 58 -13.37 2.68 -18.41
C GLU A 58 -13.89 4.04 -18.94
N ASP A 59 -13.60 5.15 -18.24
CA ASP A 59 -13.93 6.51 -18.69
C ASP A 59 -13.25 6.85 -20.04
N ARG A 60 -12.08 6.25 -20.31
CA ARG A 60 -11.37 6.36 -21.60
C ARG A 60 -11.92 5.40 -22.65
N ALA A 61 -12.33 4.20 -22.26
CA ALA A 61 -12.89 3.19 -23.17
C ALA A 61 -14.22 3.67 -23.79
N HIS A 62 -15.05 4.29 -22.96
CA HIS A 62 -16.42 4.69 -23.33
C HIS A 62 -16.54 6.18 -23.68
N GLY A 63 -15.44 6.94 -23.68
CA GLY A 63 -15.47 8.38 -23.97
C GLY A 63 -16.20 9.23 -22.92
N THR A 64 -16.57 8.65 -21.77
CA THR A 64 -17.27 9.33 -20.67
C THR A 64 -16.43 10.48 -20.08
N SER A 65 -15.11 10.42 -20.22
CA SER A 65 -14.20 11.52 -19.90
C SER A 65 -14.58 12.86 -20.57
N ALA A 66 -15.12 12.84 -21.79
CA ALA A 66 -15.57 14.05 -22.49
C ALA A 66 -16.80 14.70 -21.82
N ILE A 67 -17.67 13.90 -21.18
CA ILE A 67 -18.84 14.40 -20.46
C ILE A 67 -18.40 15.21 -19.23
N TYR A 68 -17.38 14.75 -18.51
CA TYR A 68 -16.87 15.48 -17.34
C TYR A 68 -16.26 16.84 -17.72
N PHE A 69 -15.55 16.90 -18.86
CA PHE A 69 -14.94 18.14 -19.37
C PHE A 69 -15.92 19.07 -20.11
N SER A 70 -17.18 18.67 -20.28
CA SER A 70 -18.23 19.57 -20.77
C SER A 70 -18.68 20.59 -19.72
N ARG A 71 -18.37 20.31 -18.44
CA ARG A 71 -18.61 21.21 -17.30
C ARG A 71 -17.33 21.97 -16.95
N PRO A 72 -17.40 23.10 -16.24
CA PRO A 72 -16.22 23.86 -15.80
C PRO A 72 -15.49 23.15 -14.64
N ILE A 73 -15.08 21.90 -14.84
CA ILE A 73 -14.28 21.11 -13.91
C ILE A 73 -12.86 21.08 -14.45
N ASN A 74 -11.89 21.47 -13.62
CA ASN A 74 -10.48 21.41 -14.01
C ASN A 74 -10.00 19.96 -14.09
N ARG A 75 -9.01 19.70 -14.95
CA ARG A 75 -8.37 18.39 -15.14
C ARG A 75 -7.73 17.86 -13.87
N ILE A 76 -7.10 18.78 -13.15
CA ILE A 76 -6.47 18.50 -11.87
C ILE A 76 -7.54 18.08 -10.86
N ASP A 77 -8.72 18.72 -10.88
CA ASP A 77 -9.84 18.36 -10.01
C ASP A 77 -10.39 16.97 -10.36
N TYR A 78 -10.52 16.63 -11.65
CA TYR A 78 -10.91 15.29 -12.09
C TYR A 78 -9.90 14.22 -11.62
N ALA A 79 -8.60 14.46 -11.85
CA ALA A 79 -7.53 13.54 -11.45
C ALA A 79 -7.48 13.39 -9.91
N ALA A 80 -7.59 14.50 -9.18
CA ALA A 80 -7.60 14.53 -7.72
C ALA A 80 -8.84 13.81 -7.17
N MET A 81 -10.02 14.00 -7.76
CA MET A 81 -11.25 13.31 -7.36
C MET A 81 -11.09 11.80 -7.51
N LYS A 82 -10.61 11.32 -8.66
CA LYS A 82 -10.41 9.89 -8.89
C LYS A 82 -9.31 9.33 -7.97
N TYR A 83 -8.22 10.06 -7.78
CA TYR A 83 -7.12 9.69 -6.89
C TYR A 83 -7.61 9.57 -5.43
N LEU A 84 -8.29 10.59 -4.92
CA LEU A 84 -8.85 10.61 -3.57
C LEU A 84 -9.91 9.53 -3.37
N SER A 85 -10.67 9.19 -4.41
CA SER A 85 -11.64 8.08 -4.35
C SER A 85 -10.94 6.73 -4.14
N VAL A 86 -9.86 6.46 -4.88
CA VAL A 86 -9.09 5.22 -4.69
C VAL A 86 -8.37 5.24 -3.34
N ALA A 87 -7.73 6.36 -2.99
CA ALA A 87 -7.02 6.51 -1.73
C ALA A 87 -7.95 6.37 -0.52
N SER A 88 -9.20 6.84 -0.59
CA SER A 88 -10.17 6.71 0.50
C SER A 88 -10.70 5.29 0.65
N ILE A 89 -10.94 4.57 -0.45
CA ILE A 89 -11.32 3.14 -0.41
C ILE A 89 -10.18 2.31 0.20
N LEU A 90 -8.95 2.47 -0.32
CA LEU A 90 -7.78 1.78 0.20
C LEU A 90 -7.50 2.18 1.65
N GLY A 91 -7.57 3.47 1.95
CA GLY A 91 -7.37 4.02 3.28
C GLY A 91 -8.38 3.49 4.28
N GLY A 92 -9.67 3.49 3.92
CA GLY A 92 -10.72 2.90 4.73
C GLY A 92 -10.41 1.45 5.09
N VAL A 93 -10.14 0.60 4.09
CA VAL A 93 -9.88 -0.82 4.35
C VAL A 93 -8.59 -1.05 5.16
N ILE A 94 -7.49 -0.40 4.79
CA ILE A 94 -6.18 -0.62 5.42
C ILE A 94 -6.12 -0.02 6.83
N LEU A 95 -6.54 1.24 6.99
CA LEU A 95 -6.50 1.92 8.28
C LEU A 95 -7.49 1.32 9.27
N ILE A 96 -8.73 1.00 8.84
CA ILE A 96 -9.68 0.30 9.72
C ILE A 96 -9.11 -1.06 10.13
N SER A 97 -8.56 -1.83 9.18
CA SER A 97 -7.95 -3.13 9.53
C SER A 97 -6.78 -3.02 10.51
N TYR A 98 -6.02 -1.93 10.42
CA TYR A 98 -4.91 -1.64 11.34
C TYR A 98 -5.40 -1.22 12.72
N VAL A 99 -6.30 -0.24 12.80
CA VAL A 99 -6.87 0.26 14.07
C VAL A 99 -7.62 -0.87 14.77
N SER A 100 -8.42 -1.67 14.06
CA SER A 100 -9.09 -2.84 14.64
C SER A 100 -8.09 -3.86 15.20
N PHE A 101 -6.97 -4.08 14.52
CA PHE A 101 -5.91 -4.96 15.03
C PHE A 101 -5.30 -4.41 16.31
N TYR A 102 -4.96 -3.12 16.31
CA TYR A 102 -4.33 -2.46 17.46
C TYR A 102 -5.24 -2.47 18.69
N SER A 103 -6.51 -2.07 18.52
CA SER A 103 -7.50 -2.03 19.60
C SER A 103 -7.79 -3.42 20.17
N LEU A 104 -7.94 -4.43 19.32
CA LEU A 104 -8.17 -5.81 19.79
C LEU A 104 -6.96 -6.39 20.53
N ALA A 105 -5.75 -6.09 20.07
CA ALA A 105 -4.52 -6.51 20.75
C ALA A 105 -4.44 -5.95 22.18
N ILE A 106 -4.81 -4.68 22.38
CA ILE A 106 -4.86 -4.06 23.72
C ILE A 106 -5.87 -4.76 24.62
N VAL A 107 -7.09 -4.98 24.13
CA VAL A 107 -8.19 -5.59 24.91
C VAL A 107 -7.84 -7.02 25.31
N VAL A 108 -7.32 -7.82 24.36
CA VAL A 108 -7.01 -9.24 24.61
C VAL A 108 -5.82 -9.41 25.54
N GLU A 109 -4.82 -8.53 25.48
CA GLU A 109 -3.70 -8.57 26.42
C GLU A 109 -4.07 -8.06 27.82
N GLY A 110 -5.32 -7.66 28.05
CA GLY A 110 -5.78 -7.13 29.32
C GLY A 110 -5.16 -5.79 29.68
N ARG A 111 -4.62 -5.06 28.69
CA ARG A 111 -4.06 -3.72 28.91
C ARG A 111 -5.19 -2.70 28.98
N GLY A 112 -5.13 -1.79 29.96
CA GLY A 112 -6.07 -0.68 30.05
C GLY A 112 -5.94 0.27 28.85
N TRP A 113 -7.00 1.03 28.54
CA TRP A 113 -7.01 2.01 27.43
C TRP A 113 -5.90 3.08 27.53
N GLY A 114 -5.40 3.35 28.74
CA GLY A 114 -4.25 4.24 28.96
C GLY A 114 -2.97 3.77 28.24
N TYR A 115 -2.86 2.47 27.95
CA TYR A 115 -1.72 1.90 27.24
C TYR A 115 -1.55 2.46 25.81
N ILE A 116 -2.60 3.03 25.21
CA ILE A 116 -2.49 3.72 23.92
C ILE A 116 -1.51 4.91 24.03
N PHE A 117 -1.49 5.62 25.15
CA PHE A 117 -0.58 6.75 25.35
C PHE A 117 0.87 6.26 25.51
N ASP A 118 1.07 5.17 26.24
CA ASP A 118 2.40 4.57 26.44
C ASP A 118 2.97 4.01 25.12
N SER A 119 2.09 3.51 24.25
CA SER A 119 2.44 2.93 22.96
C SER A 119 2.19 3.88 21.78
N PHE A 120 1.94 5.16 22.03
CA PHE A 120 1.56 6.13 21.02
C PHE A 120 2.56 6.25 19.86
N PRO A 121 3.89 6.30 20.09
CA PRO A 121 4.87 6.34 19.00
C PRO A 121 4.76 5.12 18.06
N LEU A 122 4.50 3.94 18.62
CA LEU A 122 4.36 2.69 17.87
C LEU A 122 3.10 2.71 16.99
N PHE A 123 2.00 3.24 17.52
CA PHE A 123 0.75 3.43 16.80
C PHE A 123 0.93 4.39 15.61
N ILE A 124 1.57 5.53 15.85
CA ILE A 124 1.84 6.54 14.82
C ILE A 124 2.80 6.01 13.75
N SER A 125 3.85 5.27 14.11
CA SER A 125 4.73 4.62 13.12
C SER A 125 3.94 3.66 12.22
N GLY A 126 3.01 2.89 12.78
CA GLY A 126 2.16 1.99 12.01
C GLY A 126 1.23 2.75 11.07
N LEU A 127 0.58 3.80 11.55
CA LEU A 127 -0.22 4.68 10.70
C LEU A 127 0.61 5.29 9.57
N GLY A 128 1.81 5.80 9.87
CA GLY A 128 2.71 6.39 8.88
C GLY A 128 3.04 5.41 7.74
N ILE A 129 3.39 4.17 8.08
CA ILE A 129 3.66 3.12 7.09
C ILE A 129 2.41 2.79 6.27
N ALA A 130 1.23 2.70 6.91
CA ALA A 130 -0.02 2.45 6.22
C ALA A 130 -0.35 3.57 5.22
N PHE A 131 -0.18 4.84 5.63
CA PHE A 131 -0.36 6.00 4.75
C PHE A 131 0.59 5.99 3.56
N LEU A 132 1.88 5.68 3.78
CA LEU A 132 2.86 5.58 2.70
C LEU A 132 2.49 4.47 1.70
N LEU A 133 2.00 3.33 2.19
CA LEU A 133 1.50 2.26 1.34
C LEU A 133 0.30 2.73 0.51
N ILE A 134 -0.68 3.40 1.12
CA ILE A 134 -1.88 3.91 0.44
C ILE A 134 -1.47 4.89 -0.67
N ILE A 135 -0.59 5.84 -0.38
CA ILE A 135 -0.11 6.83 -1.35
C ILE A 135 0.61 6.14 -2.52
N THR A 136 1.52 5.22 -2.21
CA THR A 136 2.34 4.52 -3.22
C THR A 136 1.47 3.66 -4.14
N TYR A 137 0.57 2.88 -3.56
CA TYR A 137 -0.28 1.98 -4.33
C TYR A 137 -1.31 2.76 -5.16
N THR A 138 -1.87 3.84 -4.61
CA THR A 138 -2.78 4.72 -5.35
C THR A 138 -2.06 5.39 -6.51
N SER A 139 -0.86 5.93 -6.30
CA SER A 139 -0.09 6.62 -7.34
C SER A 139 0.21 5.71 -8.52
N ILE A 140 0.82 4.54 -8.28
CA ILE A 140 1.17 3.58 -9.33
C ILE A 140 -0.11 3.09 -10.04
N GLY A 141 -1.14 2.76 -9.27
CA GLY A 141 -2.38 2.22 -9.83
C GLY A 141 -3.13 3.23 -10.70
N MET A 142 -3.19 4.49 -10.28
CA MET A 142 -3.80 5.58 -11.04
C MET A 142 -3.00 5.91 -12.31
N ALA A 143 -1.66 5.89 -12.24
CA ALA A 143 -0.81 6.05 -13.41
C ALA A 143 -1.14 5.00 -14.49
N LEU A 144 -1.19 3.72 -14.10
CA LEU A 144 -1.54 2.62 -15.01
C LEU A 144 -2.97 2.71 -15.54
N SER A 145 -3.93 3.10 -14.69
CA SER A 145 -5.33 3.33 -15.10
C SER A 145 -5.43 4.44 -16.15
N SER A 146 -4.63 5.50 -16.03
CA SER A 146 -4.63 6.63 -16.97
C SER A 146 -4.02 6.33 -18.35
N VAL A 147 -3.10 5.36 -18.41
CA VAL A 147 -2.43 4.94 -19.65
C VAL A 147 -3.32 3.97 -20.45
N SER A 148 -4.15 3.20 -19.77
CA SER A 148 -4.87 2.07 -20.34
C SER A 148 -6.26 2.43 -20.84
N LYS A 149 -6.79 1.63 -21.79
CA LYS A 149 -8.18 1.72 -22.27
C LYS A 149 -9.06 0.56 -21.83
N GLY A 150 -8.52 -0.45 -21.16
CA GLY A 150 -9.29 -1.63 -20.71
C GLY A 150 -9.16 -1.85 -19.21
N LYS A 151 -10.16 -2.46 -18.58
CA LYS A 151 -10.22 -2.69 -17.13
C LYS A 151 -9.12 -3.61 -16.60
N PHE A 152 -8.79 -4.64 -17.38
CA PHE A 152 -7.85 -5.68 -16.97
C PHE A 152 -6.39 -5.22 -17.00
N PHE A 153 -6.03 -4.33 -17.92
CA PHE A 153 -4.63 -3.95 -18.11
C PHE A 153 -4.04 -3.18 -16.91
N PRO A 154 -4.72 -2.18 -16.30
CA PRO A 154 -4.22 -1.53 -15.09
C PRO A 154 -4.07 -2.50 -13.92
N ALA A 155 -5.04 -3.41 -13.75
CA ALA A 155 -5.03 -4.38 -12.67
C ALA A 155 -3.85 -5.36 -12.79
N VAL A 156 -3.70 -6.00 -13.96
CA VAL A 156 -2.60 -6.94 -14.23
C VAL A 156 -1.26 -6.23 -14.23
N GLY A 157 -1.16 -5.05 -14.84
CA GLY A 157 0.06 -4.24 -14.84
C GLY A 157 0.50 -3.87 -13.43
N PHE A 158 -0.43 -3.47 -12.57
CA PHE A 158 -0.14 -3.13 -11.18
C PHE A 158 0.39 -4.34 -10.42
N LEU A 159 -0.29 -5.49 -10.51
CA LEU A 159 0.18 -6.73 -9.88
C LEU A 159 1.53 -7.16 -10.42
N SER A 160 1.77 -7.02 -11.73
CA SER A 160 3.03 -7.36 -12.37
C SER A 160 4.17 -6.47 -11.88
N ILE A 161 3.93 -5.16 -11.69
CA ILE A 161 4.92 -4.27 -11.11
C ILE A 161 5.19 -4.67 -9.66
N ILE A 162 4.18 -4.79 -8.81
CA ILE A 162 4.39 -5.02 -7.38
C ILE A 162 5.00 -6.40 -7.10
N LEU A 163 4.41 -7.46 -7.67
CA LEU A 163 4.85 -8.84 -7.42
C LEU A 163 6.05 -9.21 -8.31
N GLY A 164 6.07 -8.76 -9.56
CA GLY A 164 7.15 -9.10 -10.50
C GLY A 164 8.47 -8.44 -10.13
N THR A 165 8.49 -7.16 -9.76
CA THR A 165 9.74 -6.50 -9.33
C THR A 165 10.29 -7.10 -8.04
N LYS A 166 9.41 -7.46 -7.10
CA LYS A 166 9.79 -8.19 -5.89
C LYS A 166 10.41 -9.56 -6.20
N LEU A 167 9.77 -10.34 -7.09
CA LEU A 167 10.27 -11.65 -7.48
C LEU A 167 11.64 -11.52 -8.16
N LEU A 168 11.80 -10.55 -9.05
CA LEU A 168 13.09 -10.28 -9.70
C LEU A 168 14.16 -9.89 -8.68
N ALA A 169 13.86 -8.95 -7.78
CA ALA A 169 14.81 -8.53 -6.75
C ALA A 169 15.18 -9.69 -5.82
N PHE A 170 14.21 -10.53 -5.45
CA PHE A 170 14.46 -11.76 -4.68
C PHE A 170 15.40 -12.72 -5.42
N LEU A 171 15.17 -12.99 -6.71
CA LEU A 171 16.04 -13.88 -7.48
C LEU A 171 17.46 -13.35 -7.61
N VAL A 172 17.61 -12.04 -7.86
CA VAL A 172 18.93 -11.41 -7.99
C VAL A 172 19.69 -11.41 -6.66
N ASP A 173 19.01 -11.07 -5.57
CA ASP A 173 19.60 -11.10 -4.22
C ASP A 173 20.12 -12.50 -3.87
N ASN A 174 19.32 -13.55 -4.11
CA ASN A 174 19.74 -14.93 -3.82
C ASN A 174 20.84 -15.46 -4.75
N LEU A 175 21.04 -14.88 -5.93
CA LEU A 175 22.01 -15.36 -6.91
C LEU A 175 23.34 -14.58 -6.87
N PHE A 176 23.29 -13.31 -6.49
CA PHE A 176 24.42 -12.39 -6.57
C PHE A 176 24.74 -11.66 -5.26
N ASP A 177 23.99 -11.91 -4.18
CA ASP A 177 24.11 -11.21 -2.89
C ASP A 177 24.05 -9.68 -3.03
N GLN A 178 23.26 -9.19 -3.98
CA GLN A 178 23.12 -7.76 -4.27
C GLN A 178 21.72 -7.23 -3.92
N SER A 179 21.61 -6.65 -2.73
CA SER A 179 20.35 -6.07 -2.25
C SER A 179 19.93 -4.76 -2.95
N ILE A 180 20.81 -4.15 -3.75
CA ILE A 180 20.54 -2.87 -4.43
C ILE A 180 19.35 -2.96 -5.41
N VAL A 181 19.08 -4.16 -5.93
CA VAL A 181 17.99 -4.39 -6.90
C VAL A 181 16.61 -4.26 -6.27
N TYR A 182 16.51 -4.38 -4.94
CA TYR A 182 15.28 -4.09 -4.20
C TYR A 182 14.81 -2.64 -4.33
N LEU A 183 15.69 -1.71 -4.74
CA LEU A 183 15.30 -0.32 -5.02
C LEU A 183 14.27 -0.20 -6.14
N ILE A 184 14.19 -1.18 -7.05
CA ILE A 184 13.20 -1.17 -8.14
C ILE A 184 11.82 -1.61 -7.63
N SER A 185 11.76 -2.37 -6.54
CA SER A 185 10.52 -2.92 -6.01
C SER A 185 9.82 -1.92 -5.08
N PRO A 186 8.64 -1.38 -5.45
CA PRO A 186 7.93 -0.44 -4.60
C PRO A 186 7.55 -1.05 -3.25
N TYR A 187 7.21 -2.34 -3.25
CA TYR A 187 6.88 -3.07 -2.03
C TYR A 187 8.09 -3.21 -1.11
N ASP A 188 9.26 -3.57 -1.64
CA ASP A 188 10.44 -3.80 -0.80
C ASP A 188 10.99 -2.50 -0.24
N ASN A 189 10.88 -1.39 -0.97
CA ASN A 189 11.19 -0.07 -0.43
C ASN A 189 10.26 0.33 0.72
N LEU A 190 8.95 0.06 0.62
CA LEU A 190 8.00 0.26 1.72
C LEU A 190 8.33 -0.64 2.91
N ALA A 191 8.68 -1.91 2.65
CA ALA A 191 9.10 -2.87 3.66
C ALA A 191 10.36 -2.40 4.41
N HIS A 192 11.37 -1.93 3.68
CA HIS A 192 12.62 -1.43 4.25
C HIS A 192 12.40 -0.21 5.14
N LEU A 193 11.65 0.79 4.64
CA LEU A 193 11.30 1.96 5.42
C LEU A 193 10.41 1.61 6.63
N GLY A 194 9.50 0.65 6.45
CA GLY A 194 8.64 0.17 7.53
C GLY A 194 9.40 -0.56 8.64
N GLN A 195 10.43 -1.34 8.29
CA GLN A 195 11.34 -1.98 9.25
C GLN A 195 12.09 -0.92 10.06
N TYR A 196 12.63 0.09 9.38
CA TYR A 196 13.33 1.21 10.02
C TYR A 196 12.43 1.99 10.98
N LEU A 197 11.23 2.40 10.55
CA LEU A 197 10.27 3.13 11.39
C LEU A 197 9.77 2.33 12.59
N MET A 198 9.78 1.01 12.48
CA MET A 198 9.40 0.09 13.57
C MET A 198 10.58 -0.26 14.48
N GLY A 199 11.81 0.09 14.12
CA GLY A 199 13.02 -0.30 14.85
C GLY A 199 13.18 -1.81 14.95
N ILE A 200 12.86 -2.53 13.87
CA ILE A 200 13.09 -3.98 13.76
C ILE A 200 14.27 -4.23 12.82
N ASP A 201 14.80 -5.45 12.86
CA ASP A 201 15.96 -5.83 12.05
C ASP A 201 15.71 -5.55 10.56
N LEU A 202 16.64 -4.81 9.97
CA LEU A 202 16.62 -4.46 8.56
C LEU A 202 16.99 -5.72 7.77
N ARG A 203 16.15 -6.07 6.81
CA ARG A 203 16.42 -7.21 5.93
C ARG A 203 17.41 -6.87 4.82
N TYR A 204 17.61 -5.59 4.54
CA TYR A 204 18.32 -5.11 3.37
C TYR A 204 19.66 -4.48 3.77
N ASP A 205 20.72 -4.79 3.03
CA ASP A 205 22.10 -4.37 3.34
C ASP A 205 22.50 -3.02 2.69
N HIS A 206 21.52 -2.17 2.37
CA HIS A 206 21.78 -0.84 1.82
C HIS A 206 21.16 0.25 2.71
N PRO A 207 21.62 1.50 2.61
CA PRO A 207 21.04 2.59 3.40
C PRO A 207 19.55 2.83 3.11
N VAL A 208 18.74 2.98 4.16
CA VAL A 208 17.29 3.28 4.08
C VAL A 208 17.00 4.52 3.22
N ALA A 209 17.93 5.48 3.20
CA ALA A 209 17.83 6.68 2.37
C ALA A 209 17.60 6.36 0.88
N PHE A 210 18.21 5.29 0.36
CA PHE A 210 18.01 4.89 -1.03
C PHE A 210 16.58 4.39 -1.27
N SER A 211 15.99 3.63 -0.35
CA SER A 211 14.59 3.21 -0.44
C SER A 211 13.63 4.39 -0.35
N VAL A 212 13.92 5.39 0.50
CA VAL A 212 13.13 6.63 0.57
C VAL A 212 13.19 7.40 -0.75
N VAL A 213 14.39 7.60 -1.29
CA VAL A 213 14.57 8.29 -2.57
C VAL A 213 13.85 7.54 -3.70
N SER A 214 13.97 6.20 -3.73
CA SER A 214 13.26 5.39 -4.72
C SER A 214 11.74 5.51 -4.59
N LEU A 215 11.18 5.46 -3.37
CA LEU A 215 9.74 5.66 -3.17
C LEU A 215 9.26 7.03 -3.63
N LEU A 216 10.01 8.10 -3.33
CA LEU A 216 9.70 9.43 -3.79
C LEU A 216 9.75 9.52 -5.32
N ALA A 217 10.77 8.93 -5.94
CA ALA A 217 10.90 8.88 -7.39
C ALA A 217 9.74 8.10 -8.05
N ILE A 218 9.39 6.92 -7.54
CA ILE A 218 8.29 6.10 -8.05
C ILE A 218 6.96 6.86 -7.95
N ASN A 219 6.69 7.50 -6.81
CA ASN A 219 5.49 8.30 -6.62
C ASN A 219 5.46 9.51 -7.55
N ALA A 220 6.55 10.27 -7.65
CA ALA A 220 6.66 11.43 -8.51
C ALA A 220 6.46 11.07 -9.99
N VAL A 221 7.12 10.00 -10.47
CA VAL A 221 6.94 9.49 -11.84
C VAL A 221 5.51 9.05 -12.08
N SER A 222 4.89 8.34 -11.13
CA SER A 222 3.51 7.87 -11.27
C SER A 222 2.51 9.03 -11.35
N LEU A 223 2.66 10.04 -10.48
CA LEU A 223 1.82 11.23 -10.49
C LEU A 223 2.05 12.09 -11.74
N TYR A 224 3.29 12.19 -12.22
CA TYR A 224 3.63 12.84 -13.47
C TYR A 224 2.93 12.16 -14.66
N VAL A 225 3.01 10.82 -14.76
CA VAL A 225 2.32 10.05 -15.80
C VAL A 225 0.82 10.29 -15.74
N LEU A 226 0.21 10.23 -14.55
CA LEU A 226 -1.22 10.52 -14.37
C LEU A 226 -1.58 11.92 -14.90
N SER A 227 -0.83 12.96 -14.49
CA SER A 227 -1.07 14.34 -14.92
C SER A 227 -0.93 14.51 -16.43
N ALA A 228 0.16 14.01 -17.01
CA ALA A 228 0.42 14.08 -18.45
C ALA A 228 -0.69 13.37 -19.27
N ARG A 229 -1.16 12.20 -18.82
CA ARG A 229 -2.19 11.44 -19.53
C ARG A 229 -3.58 12.03 -19.40
N VAL A 230 -3.91 12.64 -18.27
CA VAL A 230 -5.19 13.36 -18.11
C VAL A 230 -5.19 14.60 -18.99
N ASN A 231 -4.08 15.33 -19.08
CA ASN A 231 -3.98 16.49 -19.96
C ASN A 231 -4.18 16.15 -21.44
N SER A 232 -3.71 14.97 -21.88
CA SER A 232 -3.89 14.52 -23.27
C SER A 232 -5.35 14.23 -23.69
N LEU A 233 -6.30 14.18 -22.75
CA LEU A 233 -7.72 13.96 -23.05
C LEU A 233 -8.42 15.20 -23.64
N GLU A 234 -7.72 16.31 -23.82
CA GLU A 234 -8.26 17.59 -24.34
C GLU A 234 -8.59 17.60 -25.84
N VAL A 235 -8.00 16.70 -26.62
CA VAL A 235 -7.87 16.95 -28.07
C VAL A 235 -8.82 16.06 -28.88
N THR A 236 -10.10 16.43 -28.90
CA THR A 236 -10.98 16.33 -30.08
C THR A 236 -12.13 17.33 -29.90
N ARG A 237 -11.83 18.62 -30.08
CA ARG A 237 -12.81 19.60 -30.56
C ARG A 237 -12.44 19.88 -32.02
N GLU A 238 -12.88 19.01 -32.90
CA GLU A 238 -13.04 19.32 -34.33
C GLU A 238 -14.54 19.24 -34.66
#